data_AF-A0A7W3MX05-F1
#
_entry.id   AF-A0A7W3MX05-F1
#
_cell.length_a   1.000
_cell.length_b   1.000
_cell.length_c   1.000
_cell.angle_alpha   90.00
_cell.angle_beta   90.00
_cell.angle_gamma   90.00
#
_symmetry.space_group_name_H-M   'P 1'
#
loop_
_entity.id
_entity.type
_entity.pdbx_description
1 polymer ?
#
loop_
_entity_poly.entity_id
_entity_poly.type
_entity_poly.pdbx_seq_one_letter_code
_entity_poly.pdbx_strand_id
1 'polypeptide(L)'
;MSQEPAAPGSPGQGCRCPAIGGRSGALVFAHVPVTVAVTPARYLAAMAMDISGEWWRGENAADLAEYLEELAAGGYRVDRTAEAVCTDCDGRSFRLRADPLEGAVERTCVGCGQVLRMLDSGDFWEDAEPEEVVCPCGADVFDVVVGFSLHADDEVRWVSVGVRCITDGVLGCCADWKINYGPSSHLLELA
;
A
#
# COMPACT_ATOMS: atom_id res chain seq x y z
N MET A 1 12.38 -1.16 28.51
CA MET A 1 13.20 -1.96 27.58
C MET A 1 12.31 -3.07 27.06
N SER A 2 11.39 -2.73 26.17
CA SER A 2 10.55 -3.70 25.48
C SER A 2 11.30 -4.11 24.22
N GLN A 3 11.72 -5.36 24.13
CA GLN A 3 12.35 -5.90 22.93
C GLN A 3 11.27 -6.02 21.85
N GLU A 4 11.34 -5.16 20.83
CA GLU A 4 10.64 -5.39 19.55
C GLU A 4 11.18 -6.68 18.94
N PRO A 5 10.31 -7.54 18.36
CA PRO A 5 10.77 -8.69 17.60
C PRO A 5 11.53 -8.19 16.36
N ALA A 6 12.70 -8.77 16.11
CA ALA A 6 13.51 -8.47 14.94
C ALA A 6 12.70 -8.73 13.65
N ALA A 7 12.59 -7.70 12.80
CA ALA A 7 12.05 -7.85 11.46
C ALA A 7 12.93 -8.82 10.65
N PRO A 8 12.35 -9.77 9.88
CA PRO A 8 13.14 -10.61 8.99
C PRO A 8 13.76 -9.75 7.90
N GLY A 9 15.08 -9.89 7.69
CA GLY A 9 15.80 -9.22 6.61
C GLY A 9 15.30 -9.67 5.23
N SER A 10 15.03 -8.70 4.36
CA SER A 10 14.55 -8.91 3.00
C SER A 10 15.66 -9.50 2.10
N PRO A 11 15.40 -10.60 1.36
CA PRO A 11 16.22 -11.00 0.22
C PRO A 11 15.63 -10.42 -1.08
N GLY A 12 16.50 -9.94 -1.96
CA GLY A 12 16.13 -9.29 -3.21
C GLY A 12 15.57 -10.23 -4.30
N GLN A 13 14.61 -9.70 -5.06
CA GLN A 13 14.35 -10.03 -6.46
C GLN A 13 13.37 -9.00 -7.04
N GLY A 14 13.64 -8.50 -8.26
CA GLY A 14 12.93 -7.40 -8.89
C GLY A 14 11.40 -7.51 -8.91
N CYS A 15 10.74 -6.35 -8.98
CA CYS A 15 9.31 -6.11 -8.83
C CYS A 15 8.42 -7.20 -9.48
N ARG A 16 8.12 -8.22 -8.69
CA ARG A 16 7.01 -9.15 -8.87
C ARG A 16 6.34 -9.28 -7.52
N CYS A 17 5.30 -8.50 -7.27
CA CYS A 17 4.42 -8.73 -6.13
C CYS A 17 3.77 -10.11 -6.33
N PRO A 18 4.03 -11.10 -5.46
CA PRO A 18 3.34 -12.37 -5.56
C PRO A 18 1.87 -12.18 -5.16
N ALA A 19 0.96 -12.72 -5.96
CA ALA A 19 -0.43 -12.91 -5.56
C ALA A 19 -0.48 -13.60 -4.19
N ILE A 20 -1.19 -13.01 -3.23
CA ILE A 20 -1.41 -13.61 -1.91
C ILE A 20 -2.27 -14.86 -2.13
N GLY A 21 -1.60 -16.00 -2.31
CA GLY A 21 -2.19 -17.27 -2.70
C GLY A 21 -3.19 -17.80 -1.68
N GLY A 22 -4.36 -18.17 -2.19
CA GLY A 22 -5.45 -18.79 -1.45
C GLY A 22 -5.06 -20.10 -0.76
N ARG A 23 -5.54 -20.26 0.47
CA ARG A 23 -5.44 -21.51 1.23
C ARG A 23 -6.55 -22.47 0.78
N SER A 24 -6.16 -23.53 0.07
CA SER A 24 -6.99 -24.74 -0.09
C SER A 24 -6.20 -25.93 0.45
N GLY A 25 -6.70 -26.54 1.51
CA GLY A 25 -6.08 -27.67 2.21
C GLY A 25 -7.10 -28.40 3.06
N ALA A 26 -7.44 -29.60 2.62
CA ALA A 26 -8.56 -30.42 3.05
C ALA A 26 -8.59 -30.80 4.55
N LEU A 27 -9.84 -30.91 5.02
CA LEU A 27 -10.35 -31.56 6.22
C LEU A 27 -9.60 -32.83 6.66
N VAL A 28 -9.20 -32.88 7.95
CA VAL A 28 -9.22 -34.12 8.74
C VAL A 28 -9.92 -33.83 10.06
N PHE A 29 -10.96 -34.59 10.33
CA PHE A 29 -11.89 -34.45 11.45
C PHE A 29 -11.23 -34.72 12.80
N ALA A 30 -11.30 -33.75 13.72
CA ALA A 30 -11.36 -33.99 15.16
C ALA A 30 -12.26 -32.93 15.80
N HIS A 31 -13.21 -33.40 16.59
CA HIS A 31 -14.43 -32.73 16.99
C HIS A 31 -14.16 -31.90 18.25
N VAL A 32 -14.25 -30.57 18.12
CA VAL A 32 -14.32 -29.63 19.25
C VAL A 32 -15.52 -28.71 18.98
N PRO A 33 -16.47 -28.57 19.92
CA PRO A 33 -17.70 -27.81 19.69
C PRO A 33 -17.42 -26.32 19.50
N VAL A 34 -18.06 -25.75 18.48
CA VAL A 34 -18.00 -24.36 18.04
C VAL A 34 -18.83 -23.47 18.95
N THR A 35 -18.26 -22.34 19.40
CA THR A 35 -18.92 -21.03 19.36
C THR A 35 -17.85 -19.93 19.41
N VAL A 36 -17.29 -19.58 18.25
CA VAL A 36 -16.79 -18.21 18.03
C VAL A 36 -17.79 -17.59 17.08
N ALA A 37 -18.48 -16.56 17.56
CA ALA A 37 -19.35 -15.73 16.75
C ALA A 37 -18.50 -15.07 15.66
N VAL A 38 -18.59 -15.60 14.44
CA VAL A 38 -18.13 -14.88 13.26
C VAL A 38 -19.14 -13.77 13.04
N THR A 39 -18.82 -12.54 13.47
CA THR A 39 -19.65 -11.37 13.20
C THR A 39 -19.79 -11.19 11.69
N PRO A 40 -20.99 -11.25 11.10
CA PRO A 40 -21.17 -11.32 9.64
C PRO A 40 -20.99 -9.98 8.91
N ALA A 41 -20.57 -8.91 9.60
CA ALA A 41 -20.43 -7.58 9.00
C ALA A 41 -19.14 -7.41 8.16
N ARG A 42 -18.12 -8.25 8.38
CA ARG A 42 -16.83 -8.16 7.67
C ARG A 42 -16.82 -8.81 6.28
N TYR A 43 -17.90 -9.49 5.90
CA TYR A 43 -17.95 -10.28 4.67
C TYR A 43 -18.67 -9.57 3.50
N LEU A 44 -19.33 -8.44 3.75
CA LEU A 44 -20.11 -7.72 2.75
C LEU A 44 -19.34 -6.60 2.03
N ALA A 45 -18.17 -6.19 2.55
CA ALA A 45 -17.29 -5.19 1.91
C ALA A 45 -16.31 -5.82 0.90
N ALA A 46 -15.91 -7.09 1.12
CA ALA A 46 -15.07 -7.89 0.23
C ALA A 46 -15.68 -8.19 -1.17
N MET A 47 -16.77 -7.50 -1.56
CA MET A 47 -17.51 -7.70 -2.80
C MET A 47 -17.12 -6.72 -3.93
N ALA A 48 -16.25 -5.74 -3.67
CA ALA A 48 -15.84 -4.77 -4.70
C ALA A 48 -14.54 -5.14 -5.43
N MET A 49 -13.63 -5.86 -4.76
CA MET A 49 -12.34 -6.22 -5.34
C MET A 49 -12.38 -7.57 -6.04
N ASP A 50 -11.98 -7.63 -7.31
CA ASP A 50 -11.81 -8.90 -8.02
C ASP A 50 -10.47 -9.53 -7.62
N ILE A 51 -10.56 -10.63 -6.88
CA ILE A 51 -9.43 -11.44 -6.43
C ILE A 51 -9.34 -12.80 -7.15
N SER A 52 -10.17 -13.01 -8.19
CA SER A 52 -10.29 -14.32 -8.85
C SER A 52 -9.12 -14.63 -9.80
N GLY A 53 -8.40 -13.59 -10.25
CA GLY A 53 -7.27 -13.70 -11.17
C GLY A 53 -5.90 -13.73 -10.47
N GLU A 54 -4.85 -13.61 -11.28
CA GLU A 54 -3.46 -13.47 -10.78
C GLU A 54 -3.26 -12.15 -10.01
N TRP A 55 -3.95 -11.10 -10.43
CA TRP A 55 -3.83 -9.76 -9.88
C TRP A 55 -5.16 -9.34 -9.26
N TRP A 56 -5.07 -8.74 -8.07
CA TRP A 56 -6.21 -8.11 -7.43
C TRP A 56 -6.58 -6.84 -8.20
N ARG A 57 -7.88 -6.61 -8.40
CA ARG A 57 -8.38 -5.43 -9.09
C ARG A 57 -9.41 -4.70 -8.25
N GLY A 58 -9.40 -3.38 -8.36
CA GLY A 58 -10.37 -2.48 -7.76
C GLY A 58 -10.80 -1.40 -8.74
N GLU A 59 -11.91 -0.75 -8.41
CA GLU A 59 -12.54 0.28 -9.24
C GLU A 59 -12.18 1.69 -8.76
N ASN A 60 -11.88 1.87 -7.47
CA ASN A 60 -11.73 3.19 -6.88
C ASN A 60 -10.73 3.22 -5.70
N ALA A 61 -10.55 4.39 -5.09
CA ALA A 61 -9.62 4.61 -3.98
C ALA A 61 -9.99 3.84 -2.69
N ALA A 62 -11.28 3.55 -2.45
CA ALA A 62 -11.69 2.75 -1.29
C ALA A 62 -11.26 1.28 -1.45
N ASP A 63 -11.35 0.72 -2.65
CA ASP A 63 -10.85 -0.64 -2.94
C ASP A 63 -9.33 -0.71 -2.76
N LEU A 64 -8.62 0.36 -3.14
CA LEU A 64 -7.17 0.44 -2.92
C LEU A 64 -6.83 0.58 -1.42
N ALA A 65 -7.63 1.32 -0.65
CA ALA A 65 -7.48 1.38 0.80
C ALA A 65 -7.69 0.00 1.46
N GLU A 66 -8.74 -0.73 1.06
CA GLU A 66 -9.01 -2.09 1.54
C GLU A 66 -7.88 -3.06 1.17
N TYR A 67 -7.33 -2.95 -0.05
CA TYR A 67 -6.14 -3.68 -0.45
C TYR A 67 -4.95 -3.44 0.49
N LEU A 68 -4.68 -2.19 0.86
CA LEU A 68 -3.56 -1.86 1.76
C LEU A 68 -3.79 -2.39 3.18
N GLU A 69 -5.03 -2.35 3.67
CA GLU A 69 -5.39 -2.96 4.96
C GLU A 69 -5.13 -4.47 4.98
N GLU A 70 -5.50 -5.18 3.91
CA GLU A 70 -5.28 -6.62 3.78
C GLU A 70 -3.80 -6.97 3.51
N LEU A 71 -3.09 -6.14 2.75
CA LEU A 71 -1.66 -6.31 2.49
C LEU A 71 -0.85 -6.21 3.78
N ALA A 72 -1.20 -5.25 4.65
CA ALA A 72 -0.57 -5.00 5.95
C ALA A 72 0.97 -5.06 5.86
N ALA A 73 1.55 -4.26 4.95
CA ALA A 73 2.96 -4.31 4.63
C ALA A 73 3.85 -4.15 5.88
N GLY A 74 4.99 -4.83 5.89
CA GLY A 74 5.84 -4.94 7.09
C GLY A 74 5.20 -5.71 8.26
N GLY A 75 4.02 -6.30 8.08
CA GLY A 75 3.23 -6.93 9.15
C GLY A 75 2.47 -5.92 10.02
N TYR A 76 2.34 -4.67 9.56
CA TYR A 76 1.69 -3.59 10.29
C TYR A 76 0.31 -3.30 9.72
N ARG A 77 -0.68 -3.24 10.62
CA ARG A 77 -2.04 -2.84 10.26
C ARG A 77 -2.04 -1.38 9.79
N VAL A 78 -2.77 -1.12 8.70
CA VAL A 78 -3.11 0.25 8.28
C VAL A 78 -4.22 0.79 9.18
N ASP A 79 -3.95 1.93 9.82
CA ASP A 79 -4.87 2.61 10.74
C ASP A 79 -5.53 3.82 10.09
N ARG A 80 -4.86 4.46 9.12
CA ARG A 80 -5.39 5.59 8.34
C ARG A 80 -4.96 5.49 6.89
N THR A 81 -5.76 6.05 5.99
CA THR A 81 -5.44 6.18 4.57
C THR A 81 -5.66 7.61 4.09
N ALA A 82 -4.84 8.06 3.15
CA ALA A 82 -5.00 9.34 2.45
C ALA A 82 -4.91 9.12 0.94
N GLU A 83 -5.89 9.62 0.19
CA GLU A 83 -5.85 9.61 -1.27
C GLU A 83 -5.01 10.78 -1.77
N ALA A 84 -4.11 10.52 -2.72
CA ALA A 84 -3.29 11.57 -3.31
C ALA A 84 -4.13 12.45 -4.23
N VAL A 85 -4.07 13.76 -4.00
CA VAL A 85 -4.71 14.77 -4.85
C VAL A 85 -3.66 15.82 -5.23
N CYS A 86 -3.66 16.26 -6.48
CA CYS A 86 -2.80 17.35 -6.91
C CYS A 86 -3.31 18.68 -6.32
N THR A 87 -2.47 19.36 -5.56
CA THR A 87 -2.80 20.67 -4.96
C THR A 87 -3.04 21.78 -5.98
N ASP A 88 -2.48 21.62 -7.19
CA ASP A 88 -2.48 22.67 -8.20
C ASP A 88 -3.67 22.57 -9.16
N CYS A 89 -4.23 21.37 -9.36
CA CYS A 89 -5.31 21.14 -10.33
C CYS A 89 -6.40 20.15 -9.89
N ASP A 90 -6.36 19.67 -8.64
CA ASP A 90 -7.29 18.68 -8.07
C ASP A 90 -7.30 17.31 -8.81
N GLY A 91 -6.33 17.09 -9.71
CA GLY A 91 -6.17 15.83 -10.43
C GLY A 91 -5.79 14.66 -9.51
N ARG A 92 -6.29 13.47 -9.84
CA ARG A 92 -6.12 12.23 -9.03
C ARG A 92 -5.29 11.14 -9.71
N SER A 93 -4.87 11.38 -10.95
CA SER A 93 -4.10 10.41 -11.73
C SER A 93 -2.66 10.87 -11.91
N PHE A 94 -1.73 9.95 -11.66
CA PHE A 94 -0.31 10.21 -11.55
C PHE A 94 0.52 9.17 -12.30
N ARG A 95 1.67 9.59 -12.81
CA ARG A 95 2.80 8.69 -13.09
C ARG A 95 3.69 8.65 -11.87
N LEU A 96 4.30 7.50 -11.56
CA LEU A 96 5.16 7.37 -10.40
C LEU A 96 6.54 6.87 -10.78
N ARG A 97 7.53 7.31 -9.99
CA ARG A 97 8.82 6.65 -9.87
C ARG A 97 9.01 6.22 -8.43
N ALA A 98 9.51 5.02 -8.21
CA ALA A 98 9.66 4.46 -6.88
C ALA A 98 10.99 3.71 -6.74
N ASP A 99 11.59 3.84 -5.56
CA ASP A 99 12.63 2.96 -5.05
C ASP A 99 12.09 2.31 -3.77
N PRO A 100 11.61 1.05 -3.84
CA PRO A 100 11.09 0.35 -2.67
C PRO A 100 12.18 -0.08 -1.68
N LEU A 101 13.47 -0.05 -2.06
CA LEU A 101 14.57 -0.41 -1.17
C LEU A 101 14.92 0.76 -0.25
N GLU A 102 15.04 1.96 -0.81
CA GLU A 102 15.32 3.19 -0.06
C GLU A 102 14.05 3.87 0.50
N GLY A 103 12.86 3.40 0.12
CA GLY A 103 11.59 3.97 0.59
C GLY A 103 11.32 5.36 -0.01
N ALA A 104 11.55 5.51 -1.32
CA ALA A 104 11.39 6.78 -2.01
C ALA A 104 10.33 6.68 -3.11
N VAL A 105 9.43 7.66 -3.18
CA VAL A 105 8.41 7.77 -4.23
C VAL A 105 8.27 9.22 -4.69
N GLU A 106 8.19 9.40 -6.01
CA GLU A 106 7.83 10.65 -6.66
C GLU A 106 6.60 10.43 -7.53
N ARG A 107 5.66 11.36 -7.48
CA ARG A 107 4.48 11.39 -8.35
C ARG A 107 4.53 12.60 -9.27
N THR A 108 4.15 12.39 -10.52
CA THR A 108 3.93 13.44 -11.51
C THR A 108 2.45 13.46 -11.89
N CYS A 109 1.77 14.59 -11.65
CA CYS A 109 0.36 14.74 -12.01
C CYS A 109 0.17 14.70 -13.53
N VAL A 110 -0.74 13.85 -14.01
CA VAL A 110 -1.04 13.77 -15.45
C VAL A 110 -1.74 15.03 -15.96
N GLY A 111 -2.53 15.71 -15.11
CA GLY A 111 -3.31 16.88 -15.50
C GLY A 111 -2.49 18.15 -15.69
N CYS A 112 -1.59 18.46 -14.75
CA CYS A 112 -0.82 19.72 -14.76
C CYS A 112 0.69 19.51 -14.89
N GLY A 113 1.20 18.28 -14.79
CA GLY A 113 2.62 17.98 -14.85
C GLY A 113 3.39 18.25 -13.55
N GLN A 114 2.72 18.67 -12.47
CA GLN A 114 3.39 18.96 -11.21
C GLN A 114 4.03 17.70 -10.62
N VAL A 115 5.29 17.84 -10.20
CA VAL A 115 6.10 16.78 -9.61
C VAL A 115 6.19 16.98 -8.11
N LEU A 116 5.95 15.92 -7.34
CA LEU A 116 6.02 15.92 -5.88
C LEU A 116 6.66 14.63 -5.39
N ARG A 117 7.69 14.74 -4.54
CA ARG A 117 8.23 13.63 -3.76
C ARG A 117 7.32 13.41 -2.57
N MET A 118 6.81 12.19 -2.42
CA MET A 118 5.77 11.87 -1.45
C MET A 118 6.37 11.74 -0.05
N LEU A 119 5.61 12.13 0.99
CA LEU A 119 5.99 11.89 2.39
C LEU A 119 7.40 12.45 2.71
N ASP A 120 8.30 11.62 3.25
CA ASP A 120 9.69 11.91 3.55
C ASP A 120 10.67 11.50 2.44
N SER A 121 10.17 11.12 1.26
CA SER A 121 11.03 10.70 0.13
C SER A 121 12.04 11.79 -0.29
N GLY A 122 11.76 13.05 0.01
CA GLY A 122 12.68 14.17 -0.25
C GLY A 122 14.04 14.02 0.45
N ASP A 123 14.06 13.43 1.64
CA ASP A 123 15.26 13.31 2.48
C ASP A 123 16.19 12.19 2.01
N PHE A 124 15.67 11.20 1.27
CA PHE A 124 16.41 10.03 0.79
C PHE A 124 16.64 10.03 -0.73
N TRP A 125 16.09 11.01 -1.44
CA TRP A 125 16.06 11.01 -2.90
C TRP A 125 17.45 11.01 -3.57
N GLU A 126 18.46 11.62 -2.94
CA GLU A 126 19.80 11.68 -3.52
C GLU A 126 20.51 10.32 -3.53
N ASP A 127 20.15 9.44 -2.60
CA ASP A 127 20.70 8.09 -2.45
C ASP A 127 19.83 7.01 -3.12
N ALA A 128 18.61 7.36 -3.52
CA ALA A 128 17.67 6.44 -4.17
C ALA A 128 17.95 6.27 -5.67
N GLU A 129 17.61 5.09 -6.19
CA GLU A 129 17.63 4.75 -7.63
C GLU A 129 16.21 4.50 -8.16
N PRO A 130 15.31 5.52 -8.19
CA PRO A 130 13.90 5.30 -8.45
C PRO A 130 13.59 4.96 -9.92
N GLU A 131 12.87 3.86 -10.12
CA GLU A 131 12.43 3.34 -11.42
C GLU A 131 10.98 3.72 -11.71
N GLU A 132 10.59 3.75 -13.00
CA GLU A 132 9.20 4.00 -13.39
C GLU A 132 8.28 2.86 -12.92
N VAL A 133 7.16 3.21 -12.29
CA VAL A 133 6.14 2.25 -11.91
C VAL A 133 5.30 1.94 -13.14
N VAL A 134 5.26 0.66 -13.55
CA VAL A 134 4.51 0.18 -14.71
C VAL A 134 3.63 -1.00 -14.30
N CYS A 135 2.35 -0.92 -14.66
CA CYS A 135 1.39 -1.99 -14.42
C CYS A 135 1.75 -3.21 -15.30
N PRO A 136 1.46 -4.46 -14.87
CA PRO A 136 1.59 -5.64 -15.74
C PRO A 136 0.89 -5.53 -17.10
N CYS A 137 -0.16 -4.69 -17.23
CA CYS A 137 -0.80 -4.43 -18.53
C CYS A 137 -0.02 -3.48 -19.46
N GLY A 138 1.09 -2.88 -18.97
CA GLY A 138 1.94 -1.93 -19.68
C GLY A 138 1.56 -0.46 -19.50
N ALA A 139 0.54 -0.13 -18.72
CA ALA A 139 0.17 1.26 -18.42
C ALA A 139 1.00 1.84 -17.26
N ASP A 140 1.18 3.16 -17.26
CA ASP A 140 2.02 3.92 -16.33
C ASP A 140 1.25 4.98 -15.53
N VAL A 141 -0.09 4.99 -15.60
CA VAL A 141 -0.95 5.95 -14.91
C VAL A 141 -1.80 5.27 -13.85
N PHE A 142 -1.79 5.86 -12.65
CA PHE A 142 -2.41 5.30 -11.46
C PHE A 142 -3.16 6.36 -10.66
N ASP A 143 -4.21 5.94 -9.97
CA ASP A 143 -4.65 6.65 -8.76
C ASP A 143 -3.87 6.10 -7.56
N VAL A 144 -3.64 6.92 -6.54
CA VAL A 144 -2.69 6.62 -5.46
C VAL A 144 -3.37 6.82 -4.10
N VAL A 145 -3.15 5.87 -3.19
CA VAL A 145 -3.56 5.96 -1.78
C VAL A 145 -2.36 5.61 -0.92
N VAL A 146 -2.11 6.42 0.12
CA VAL A 146 -1.11 6.14 1.14
C VAL A 146 -1.80 5.53 2.35
N GLY A 147 -1.34 4.36 2.78
CA GLY A 147 -1.70 3.73 4.04
C GLY A 147 -0.68 4.06 5.13
N PHE A 148 -1.16 4.38 6.32
CA PHE A 148 -0.35 4.69 7.50
C PHE A 148 -0.67 3.70 8.62
N SER A 149 0.37 3.06 9.16
CA SER A 149 0.30 2.40 10.47
C SER A 149 0.77 3.36 11.54
N LEU A 150 0.02 3.45 12.64
CA LEU A 150 0.27 4.42 13.71
C LEU A 150 0.70 3.73 15.01
N HIS A 151 1.51 4.44 15.78
CA HIS A 151 1.68 4.18 17.20
C HIS A 151 0.45 4.66 18.00
N ALA A 152 0.40 4.31 19.29
CA ALA A 152 -0.71 4.68 20.17
C ALA A 152 -0.80 6.19 20.45
N ASP A 153 0.27 6.93 20.15
CA ASP A 153 0.40 8.39 20.25
C ASP A 153 0.18 9.10 18.90
N ASP A 154 -0.41 8.42 17.91
CA ASP A 154 -0.67 8.91 16.54
C ASP A 154 0.58 9.25 15.71
N GLU A 155 1.77 8.90 16.18
CA GLU A 155 3.01 8.96 15.39
C GLU A 155 3.04 7.85 14.34
N VAL A 156 3.61 8.14 13.16
CA VAL A 156 3.66 7.20 12.06
C VAL A 156 4.73 6.14 12.32
N ARG A 157 4.33 4.88 12.23
CA ARG A 157 5.23 3.72 12.33
C ARG A 157 5.68 3.22 10.96
N TRP A 158 4.74 3.18 10.02
CA TRP A 158 4.90 2.55 8.73
C TRP A 158 4.07 3.29 7.69
N VAL A 159 4.58 3.37 6.48
CA VAL A 159 3.88 3.94 5.33
C VAL A 159 3.85 2.92 4.20
N SER A 160 2.77 2.92 3.43
CA SER A 160 2.59 2.06 2.26
C SER A 160 1.96 2.86 1.14
N VAL A 161 2.64 2.96 -0.01
CA VAL A 161 2.15 3.70 -1.16
C VAL A 161 1.47 2.74 -2.13
N GLY A 162 0.15 2.70 -2.03
CA GLY A 162 -0.71 1.92 -2.90
C GLY A 162 -0.94 2.60 -4.24
N VAL A 163 -1.03 1.79 -5.30
CA VAL A 163 -1.34 2.23 -6.66
C VAL A 163 -2.49 1.40 -7.24
N ARG A 164 -3.38 2.07 -7.97
CA ARG A 164 -4.43 1.42 -8.78
C ARG A 164 -4.27 1.86 -10.23
N CYS A 165 -4.02 0.91 -11.13
CA CYS A 165 -3.93 1.20 -12.54
C CYS A 165 -5.28 1.72 -13.06
N ILE A 166 -5.30 2.89 -13.68
CA ILE A 166 -6.55 3.46 -14.20
C ILE A 166 -7.08 2.72 -15.44
N THR A 167 -6.22 1.92 -16.09
CA THR A 167 -6.55 1.22 -17.34
C THR A 167 -7.26 -0.10 -17.08
N ASP A 168 -6.76 -0.92 -16.15
CA ASP A 168 -7.26 -2.28 -15.92
C ASP A 168 -7.61 -2.58 -14.45
N GLY A 169 -7.52 -1.58 -13.58
CA GLY A 169 -7.92 -1.66 -12.18
C GLY A 169 -6.95 -2.43 -11.28
N VAL A 170 -5.82 -2.93 -11.80
CA VAL A 170 -4.86 -3.70 -10.98
C VAL A 170 -4.36 -2.88 -9.81
N LEU A 171 -4.41 -3.49 -8.62
CA LEU A 171 -3.98 -2.93 -7.36
C LEU A 171 -2.56 -3.41 -7.03
N GLY A 172 -1.77 -2.54 -6.42
CA GLY A 172 -0.41 -2.84 -6.00
C GLY A 172 0.09 -1.90 -4.91
N CYS A 173 1.27 -2.19 -4.37
CA CYS A 173 2.02 -1.31 -3.49
C CYS A 173 3.39 -1.09 -4.17
N CYS A 174 3.72 0.16 -4.51
CA CYS A 174 4.96 0.45 -5.23
C CYS A 174 6.16 0.65 -4.31
N ALA A 175 5.92 1.04 -3.05
CA ALA A 175 6.92 1.12 -2.01
C ALA A 175 6.23 1.15 -0.63
N ASP A 176 6.92 0.62 0.37
CA ASP A 176 6.53 0.72 1.78
C ASP A 176 7.78 0.76 2.65
N TRP A 177 7.74 1.50 3.75
CA TRP A 177 8.91 1.65 4.62
C TRP A 177 8.53 1.98 6.06
N LYS A 178 9.48 1.70 6.96
CA LYS A 178 9.38 2.03 8.38
C LYS A 178 9.77 3.49 8.61
N ILE A 179 8.97 4.20 9.40
CA ILE A 179 9.33 5.52 9.93
C ILE A 179 10.02 5.30 11.28
N ASN A 180 11.27 5.74 11.39
CA ASN A 180 12.12 5.52 12.58
C ASN A 180 12.52 6.83 13.28
N TYR A 181 11.80 7.91 13.01
CA TYR A 181 12.06 9.23 13.60
C TYR A 181 10.76 9.84 14.11
N GLY A 182 10.89 10.87 14.95
CA GLY A 182 9.78 11.64 15.48
C GLY A 182 10.19 13.08 15.77
N PRO A 183 9.26 14.05 15.67
CA PRO A 183 7.86 13.88 15.31
C PRO A 183 7.63 13.61 13.81
N SER A 184 6.62 12.79 13.50
CA SER A 184 6.31 12.21 12.17
C SER A 184 4.85 12.41 11.75
N SER A 185 4.00 12.91 12.64
CA SER A 185 2.58 13.18 12.38
C SER A 185 2.31 14.11 11.18
N HIS A 186 3.28 14.96 10.81
CA HIS A 186 3.19 15.81 9.61
C HIS A 186 3.07 15.02 8.29
N LEU A 187 3.53 13.77 8.25
CA LEU A 187 3.44 12.91 7.05
C LEU A 187 1.99 12.62 6.63
N LEU A 188 1.05 12.70 7.58
CA LEU A 188 -0.38 12.49 7.32
C LEU A 188 -0.97 13.57 6.39
N GLU A 189 -0.29 14.71 6.24
CA GLU A 189 -0.71 15.83 5.40
C GLU A 189 0.01 15.85 4.03
N LEU A 190 0.96 14.93 3.80
CA LEU A 190 1.90 14.97 2.66
C LEU A 190 1.70 13.82 1.65
N ALA A 191 0.49 13.28 1.56
CA ALA A 191 0.11 12.26 0.58
C ALA A 191 -0.10 12.83 -0.86
#